data_AF-A0A022MHF7-F1
#
_entry.id   AF-A0A022MHF7-F1
#
_cell.length_a   1.000
_cell.length_b   1.000
_cell.length_c   1.000
_cell.angle_alpha   90.00
_cell.angle_beta   90.00
_cell.angle_gamma   90.00
#
_symmetry.space_group_name_H-M   'P 1'
#
loop_
_entity.id
_entity.type
_entity.pdbx_description
1 polymer ?
#
loop_
_entity_poly.entity_id
_entity_poly.type
_entity_poly.pdbx_seq_one_letter_code
_entity_poly.pdbx_strand_id
1 'polypeptide(L)'
;MADWKQISGALTRIAVGSRTNVWGINASGNIYRYTNNDANPWVQIPGGLADIGAAADGTVWGVNSAGNIYRYTGDQGSSTWKQISGGLTRITAGSRTNVWGVNASGNI
;
A
#
# COMPACT_ATOMS: atom_id res chain seq x y z
N MET A 1 -11.70 -29.39 -4.11
CA MET A 1 -10.39 -28.74 -4.33
C MET A 1 -10.36 -27.48 -3.49
N ALA A 2 -9.23 -27.13 -2.88
CA ALA A 2 -9.12 -25.88 -2.13
C ALA A 2 -8.59 -24.80 -3.08
N ASP A 3 -9.44 -23.80 -3.39
CA ASP A 3 -9.14 -22.70 -4.31
C ASP A 3 -8.31 -21.58 -3.66
N TRP A 4 -7.85 -21.80 -2.43
CA TRP A 4 -7.07 -20.84 -1.65
C TRP A 4 -5.73 -21.45 -1.22
N LYS A 5 -4.66 -20.71 -1.48
CA LYS A 5 -3.32 -21.00 -0.98
C LYS A 5 -2.94 -19.91 0.03
N GLN A 6 -2.69 -20.32 1.27
CA GLN A 6 -2.19 -19.41 2.28
C GLN A 6 -0.74 -19.01 1.95
N ILE A 7 -0.49 -17.70 1.91
CA ILE A 7 0.86 -17.13 1.80
C ILE A 7 1.32 -16.72 3.19
N SER A 8 2.54 -17.06 3.55
CA SER A 8 3.10 -16.70 4.86
C SER A 8 3.20 -15.17 5.00
N GLY A 9 2.91 -14.67 6.21
CA GLY A 9 2.87 -13.24 6.50
C GLY A 9 1.79 -12.90 7.53
N ALA A 10 1.89 -11.73 8.13
CA ALA A 10 0.94 -11.23 9.12
C ALA A 10 0.50 -9.81 8.74
N LEU A 11 -0.46 -9.71 7.83
CA LEU A 11 -0.96 -8.44 7.29
C LEU A 11 -2.36 -8.12 7.84
N THR A 12 -2.62 -6.85 8.09
CA THR A 12 -3.94 -6.33 8.48
C THR A 12 -4.61 -5.59 7.31
N ARG A 13 -3.84 -5.18 6.30
CA ARG A 13 -4.31 -4.58 5.05
C ARG A 13 -3.52 -5.14 3.88
N ILE A 14 -4.19 -5.33 2.75
CA ILE A 14 -3.61 -5.77 1.48
C ILE A 14 -4.23 -4.99 0.34
N ALA A 15 -3.42 -4.59 -0.64
CA ALA A 15 -3.85 -3.95 -1.87
C ALA A 15 -3.20 -4.66 -3.07
N VAL A 16 -4.02 -4.98 -4.07
CA VAL A 16 -3.62 -5.73 -5.25
C VAL A 16 -3.95 -4.89 -6.47
N GLY A 17 -2.93 -4.38 -7.14
CA GLY A 17 -3.08 -3.69 -8.43
C GLY A 17 -2.91 -4.64 -9.62
N SER A 18 -1.92 -5.52 -9.55
CA SER A 18 -1.62 -6.54 -10.56
C SER A 18 -0.86 -7.70 -9.94
N ARG A 19 -0.56 -8.75 -10.73
CA ARG A 19 0.26 -9.89 -10.29
C ARG A 19 1.59 -9.45 -9.65
N THR A 20 2.21 -8.40 -10.20
CA THR A 20 3.52 -7.90 -9.76
C THR A 20 3.44 -6.66 -8.88
N ASN A 21 2.23 -6.14 -8.60
CA ASN A 21 2.02 -4.97 -7.75
C ASN A 21 1.04 -5.32 -6.63
N VAL A 22 1.55 -6.02 -5.62
CA VAL A 22 0.81 -6.37 -4.40
C VAL A 22 1.54 -5.80 -3.20
N TRP A 23 0.79 -5.13 -2.34
CA TRP A 23 1.30 -4.46 -1.15
C TRP A 23 0.48 -4.83 0.07
N GLY A 24 1.12 -4.79 1.22
CA GLY A 24 0.49 -5.08 2.49
C GLY A 24 1.04 -4.23 3.62
N ILE A 25 0.23 -4.11 4.67
CA ILE A 25 0.61 -3.45 5.93
C ILE A 25 0.34 -4.45 7.06
N ASN A 26 1.26 -4.55 8.02
CA ASN A 26 1.04 -5.35 9.24
C ASN A 26 0.42 -4.52 10.39
N ALA A 27 0.15 -5.17 11.53
CA ALA A 27 -0.44 -4.50 12.69
C ALA A 27 0.42 -3.36 13.27
N SER A 28 1.74 -3.39 13.06
CA SER A 28 2.68 -2.34 13.49
C SER A 28 2.79 -1.19 12.49
N GLY A 29 2.08 -1.24 11.36
CA GLY A 29 2.17 -0.26 10.29
C GLY A 29 3.34 -0.47 9.32
N ASN A 30 4.12 -1.55 9.47
CA ASN A 30 5.22 -1.86 8.55
C ASN A 30 4.66 -2.20 7.17
N ILE A 31 5.32 -1.68 6.14
CA ILE A 31 4.90 -1.80 4.75
C ILE A 31 5.67 -2.93 4.08
N TYR A 32 4.96 -3.76 3.31
CA TYR A 32 5.54 -4.88 2.59
C TYR A 32 5.09 -4.86 1.13
N ARG A 33 6.02 -5.17 0.21
CA ARG A 33 5.74 -5.43 -1.19
C ARG A 33 5.91 -6.92 -1.47
N TYR A 34 4.99 -7.50 -2.22
CA TYR A 34 5.08 -8.90 -2.61
C TYR A 34 6.23 -9.12 -3.60
N THR A 35 6.95 -10.22 -3.44
CA THR A 35 8.18 -10.51 -4.21
C THR A 35 7.92 -11.31 -5.49
N ASN A 36 6.69 -11.74 -5.76
CA ASN A 36 6.36 -12.76 -6.77
C ASN A 36 6.89 -14.17 -6.43
N ASN A 37 7.26 -14.43 -5.18
CA ASN A 37 7.73 -15.73 -4.73
C ASN A 37 7.09 -16.13 -3.39
N ASP A 38 6.16 -17.09 -3.42
CA ASP A 38 5.46 -17.58 -2.23
C ASP A 38 6.37 -18.17 -1.13
N ALA A 39 7.58 -18.61 -1.46
CA ALA A 39 8.54 -19.13 -0.48
C ALA A 39 9.22 -18.01 0.32
N ASN A 40 9.31 -16.80 -0.24
CA ASN A 40 9.79 -15.60 0.43
C ASN A 40 8.95 -14.40 -0.01
N PRO A 41 7.68 -14.33 0.44
CA PRO A 41 6.64 -13.56 -0.25
C PRO A 41 6.76 -12.05 -0.07
N TRP A 42 7.43 -11.55 0.97
CA TRP A 42 7.38 -10.14 1.32
C TRP A 42 8.77 -9.54 1.46
N VAL A 43 8.96 -8.36 0.87
CA VAL A 43 10.09 -7.48 1.17
C VAL A 43 9.57 -6.25 1.91
N GLN A 44 10.21 -5.89 3.01
CA GLN A 44 9.82 -4.70 3.77
C GLN A 44 10.28 -3.44 3.05
N ILE A 45 9.38 -2.47 2.93
CA ILE A 45 9.66 -1.14 2.39
C ILE A 45 9.67 -0.15 3.56
N PRO A 46 10.72 0.70 3.69
CA PRO A 46 10.80 1.68 4.77
C PRO A 46 9.59 2.62 4.81
N GLY A 47 9.15 2.95 6.02
CA GLY A 47 7.99 3.81 6.29
C GLY A 47 6.98 3.16 7.23
N GLY A 48 5.87 3.87 7.46
CA GLY A 48 4.76 3.39 8.28
C GLY A 48 3.42 3.89 7.74
N LEU A 49 2.50 2.97 7.45
CA LEU A 49 1.17 3.27 6.90
C LEU A 49 0.07 2.59 7.73
N ALA A 50 -1.16 3.08 7.58
CA ALA A 50 -2.38 2.52 8.16
C ALA A 50 -3.36 2.01 7.09
N ASP A 51 -3.28 2.55 5.88
CA ASP A 51 -4.03 2.06 4.71
C ASP A 51 -3.21 2.26 3.42
N ILE A 52 -3.46 1.43 2.41
CA ILE A 52 -2.69 1.40 1.16
C ILE A 52 -3.58 1.05 -0.03
N GLY A 53 -3.34 1.71 -1.16
CA GLY A 53 -3.95 1.44 -2.44
C GLY A 53 -2.89 1.19 -3.51
N ALA A 54 -3.13 0.21 -4.38
CA ALA A 54 -2.23 -0.16 -5.46
C ALA A 54 -3.03 -0.35 -6.76
N ALA A 55 -2.56 0.23 -7.86
CA ALA A 55 -3.17 0.15 -9.18
C ALA A 55 -2.38 -0.77 -10.13
N ALA A 56 -3.01 -1.22 -11.21
CA ALA A 56 -2.38 -2.10 -12.19
C ALA A 56 -1.18 -1.46 -12.91
N ASP A 57 -1.15 -0.14 -13.04
CA ASP A 57 -0.08 0.64 -13.67
C ASP A 57 1.16 0.85 -12.79
N GLY A 58 1.20 0.22 -11.61
CA GLY A 58 2.28 0.36 -10.64
C GLY A 58 2.12 1.55 -9.69
N THR A 59 1.05 2.34 -9.80
CA THR A 59 0.75 3.43 -8.86
C THR A 59 0.44 2.87 -7.48
N VAL A 60 1.06 3.46 -6.46
CA VAL A 60 0.83 3.09 -5.06
C VAL A 60 0.73 4.35 -4.21
N TRP A 61 -0.30 4.40 -3.38
CA TRP A 61 -0.54 5.46 -2.41
C TRP A 61 -0.86 4.86 -1.06
N GLY A 62 -0.55 5.60 0.00
CA GLY A 62 -0.83 5.19 1.35
C GLY A 62 -1.14 6.37 2.24
N VAL A 63 -1.82 6.09 3.35
CA VAL A 63 -2.01 7.04 4.43
C VAL A 63 -1.46 6.46 5.72
N ASN A 64 -0.83 7.27 6.56
CA ASN A 64 -0.35 6.81 7.86
C ASN A 64 -1.40 7.00 8.96
N SER A 65 -1.09 6.56 10.19
CA SER A 65 -2.00 6.67 11.34
C SER A 65 -2.30 8.11 11.76
N ALA A 66 -1.47 9.08 11.37
CA ALA A 66 -1.71 10.52 11.56
C ALA A 66 -2.56 11.15 10.45
N GLY A 67 -2.95 10.37 9.44
CA GLY A 67 -3.71 10.82 8.28
C GLY A 67 -2.88 11.48 7.18
N ASN A 68 -1.55 11.50 7.30
CA ASN A 68 -0.68 12.04 6.25
C ASN A 68 -0.71 11.15 5.02
N ILE A 69 -0.77 11.77 3.85
CA ILE A 69 -0.88 11.09 2.55
C ILE A 69 0.50 10.94 1.94
N TYR A 70 0.80 9.76 1.40
CA TYR A 70 2.07 9.45 0.74
C TYR A 70 1.85 8.78 -0.61
N ARG A 71 2.64 9.20 -1.60
CA ARG A 71 2.76 8.54 -2.90
C ARG A 71 4.10 7.82 -2.97
N TYR A 72 4.09 6.56 -3.37
CA TYR A 72 5.32 5.80 -3.58
C TYR A 72 6.08 6.33 -4.80
N THR A 73 7.40 6.48 -4.69
CA THR A 73 8.26 7.04 -5.74
C THR A 73 9.30 6.07 -6.29
N GLY A 74 9.24 4.81 -5.88
CA GLY A 74 10.22 3.78 -6.27
C GLY A 74 11.42 3.70 -5.33
N ASP A 75 12.23 2.67 -5.53
CA ASP A 75 13.38 2.35 -4.66
C ASP A 75 14.71 3.01 -5.10
N GLN A 76 14.69 3.80 -6.18
CA GLN A 76 15.91 4.35 -6.80
C GLN A 76 16.36 5.70 -6.21
N GLY A 77 15.58 6.29 -5.29
CA GLY A 77 15.86 7.60 -4.71
C GLY A 77 16.22 7.55 -3.22
N SER A 78 16.61 8.69 -2.67
CA SER A 78 16.85 8.86 -1.23
C SER A 78 15.60 8.70 -0.35
N SER A 79 14.41 8.78 -0.95
CA SER A 79 13.12 8.52 -0.29
C SER A 79 12.25 7.65 -1.18
N THR A 80 11.66 6.62 -0.59
CA THR A 80 10.69 5.72 -1.23
C THR A 80 9.28 6.30 -1.28
N TRP A 81 9.01 7.34 -0.46
CA TRP A 81 7.71 7.97 -0.34
C TRP A 81 7.82 9.49 -0.47
N LYS A 82 6.87 10.09 -1.19
CA LYS A 82 6.65 11.53 -1.26
C LYS A 82 5.36 11.87 -0.52
N GLN A 83 5.47 12.70 0.52
CA GLN A 83 4.29 13.23 1.21
C GLN A 83 3.53 14.20 0.31
N ILE A 84 2.21 14.11 0.35
CA ILE A 84 1.27 14.98 -0.36
C ILE A 84 0.40 15.67 0.71
N SER A 85 0.18 16.98 0.55
CA SER A 85 -0.61 17.76 1.50
C SER A 85 -2.07 17.30 1.52
N GLY A 86 -2.67 17.23 2.71
CA GLY A 86 -4.02 16.77 2.93
C GLY A 86 -4.10 15.84 4.13
N GLY A 87 -5.31 15.31 4.39
CA GLY A 87 -5.57 14.40 5.50
C GLY A 87 -6.63 13.36 5.12
N LEU A 88 -6.26 12.08 5.10
CA LEU A 88 -7.13 10.96 4.73
C LEU A 88 -6.99 9.81 5.73
N THR A 89 -8.06 9.04 5.93
CA THR A 89 -8.06 7.83 6.78
C THR A 89 -8.10 6.54 5.97
N ARG A 90 -8.54 6.62 4.71
CA ARG A 90 -8.54 5.53 3.73
C ARG A 90 -8.13 6.04 2.36
N ILE A 91 -7.50 5.18 1.56
CA ILE A 91 -7.04 5.54 0.21
C ILE A 91 -7.09 4.34 -0.73
N THR A 92 -7.48 4.59 -1.98
CA THR A 92 -7.44 3.62 -3.07
C THR A 92 -6.82 4.25 -4.32
N ALA A 93 -6.08 3.45 -5.08
CA ALA A 93 -5.46 3.88 -6.34
C ALA A 93 -6.08 3.07 -7.49
N GLY A 94 -6.77 3.74 -8.41
CA GLY A 94 -7.26 3.13 -9.65
C GLY A 94 -6.25 3.27 -10.79
N SER A 95 -5.52 4.40 -10.83
CA SER A 95 -4.43 4.67 -11.76
C SER A 95 -3.59 5.84 -11.27
N ARG A 96 -2.55 6.21 -12.03
CA ARG A 96 -1.74 7.41 -11.78
C ARG A 96 -2.57 8.70 -11.71
N THR A 97 -3.65 8.79 -12.48
CA THR A 97 -4.52 9.98 -12.57
C THR A 97 -5.83 9.82 -11.78
N ASN A 98 -6.06 8.65 -11.20
CA ASN A 98 -7.32 8.34 -10.51
C ASN A 98 -7.04 7.73 -9.13
N VAL A 99 -7.01 8.59 -8.12
CA VAL A 99 -6.73 8.24 -6.72
C VAL A 99 -7.82 8.86 -5.86
N TRP A 100 -8.46 8.04 -5.03
CA TRP A 100 -9.58 8.45 -4.19
C TRP A 100 -9.29 8.09 -2.75
N GLY A 101 -9.86 8.83 -1.81
CA GLY A 101 -9.79 8.49 -0.40
C GLY A 101 -10.96 9.10 0.35
N VAL A 102 -11.01 8.86 1.66
CA VAL A 102 -11.93 9.57 2.54
C VAL A 102 -11.19 10.12 3.75
N ASN A 103 -11.58 11.30 4.22
CA ASN A 103 -11.03 11.92 5.41
C ASN A 103 -11.71 11.40 6.70
N ALA A 104 -11.27 11.89 7.86
CA ALA A 104 -11.82 11.46 9.16
C ALA A 104 -13.29 11.85 9.37
N SER A 105 -13.78 12.85 8.65
CA SER A 105 -15.18 13.28 8.65
C SER A 105 -16.05 12.50 7.65
N GLY A 106 -15.47 11.55 6.90
CA GLY A 106 -16.17 10.79 5.87
C GLY A 106 -16.34 11.51 4.54
N ASN A 107 -15.70 12.67 4.34
CA ASN A 107 -15.71 13.35 3.04
C ASN A 107 -14.76 12.63 2.08
N ILE A 108 -15.16 12.56 0.81
CA ILE A 108 -14.38 12.02 -0.30
C ILE A 108 -13.47 13.10 -0.88
#